data_AF-A0A6B1AJG2-F1
#
_entry.id   AF-A0A6B1AJG2-F1
#
_cell.length_a   1.000
_cell.length_b   1.000
_cell.length_c   1.000
_cell.angle_alpha   90.00
_cell.angle_beta   90.00
_cell.angle_gamma   90.00
#
_symmetry.space_group_name_H-M   'P 1'
#
loop_
_entity.id
_entity.type
_entity.pdbx_description
1 polymer ?
#
loop_
_entity_poly.entity_id
_entity_poly.type
_entity_poly.pdbx_seq_one_letter_code
_entity_poly.pdbx_strand_id
1 'polypeptide(L)'
;MTLPPFKALALQEGGKVWREVYDSAIAEGAPTRWIVTDPSIRGDFGGIVVLPQGFRPYDIGRDYVLGVWSDELGIEFVRMYDLIEASSGG
;
A
#
# COMPACT_ATOMS: atom_id res chain seq x y z
N MET A 1 -15.89 -12.64 17.68
CA MET A 1 -14.52 -12.77 17.11
C MET A 1 -14.04 -11.36 16.78
N THR A 2 -12.85 -10.96 17.25
CA THR A 2 -12.22 -9.70 16.84
C THR A 2 -11.35 -9.97 15.63
N LEU A 3 -11.54 -9.21 14.55
CA LEU A 3 -10.72 -9.30 13.33
C LEU A 3 -9.42 -8.50 13.53
N PRO A 4 -8.30 -8.93 12.92
CA PRO A 4 -7.07 -8.16 13.00
C PRO A 4 -7.26 -6.79 12.33
N PRO A 5 -6.67 -5.71 12.87
CA PRO A 5 -6.82 -4.37 12.29
C PRO A 5 -6.14 -4.23 10.92
N PHE A 6 -5.22 -5.14 10.59
CA PHE A 6 -4.46 -5.14 9.36
C PHE A 6 -4.53 -6.50 8.66
N LYS A 7 -4.58 -6.46 7.33
CA LYS A 7 -4.71 -7.64 6.47
C LYS A 7 -3.38 -8.11 5.88
N ALA A 8 -2.46 -7.18 5.62
CA ALA A 8 -1.16 -7.46 5.02
C ALA A 8 -0.09 -6.47 5.47
N LEU A 9 1.17 -6.87 5.31
CA LEU A 9 2.35 -6.06 5.55
C LEU A 9 3.22 -6.04 4.29
N ALA A 10 3.79 -4.89 3.98
CA ALA A 10 4.83 -4.75 2.96
C ALA A 10 5.98 -3.89 3.49
N LEU A 11 7.20 -4.24 3.10
CA LEU A 11 8.40 -3.49 3.47
C LEU A 11 8.81 -2.62 2.29
N GLN A 12 9.07 -1.35 2.57
CA GLN A 12 9.67 -0.43 1.63
C GLN A 12 11.18 -0.31 1.89
N GLU A 13 11.93 -0.12 0.81
CA GLU A 13 13.35 0.23 0.87
C GLU A 13 13.59 1.38 1.86
N GLY A 14 14.63 1.26 2.69
CA GLY A 14 14.91 2.24 3.75
C GLY A 14 14.13 2.01 5.05
N GLY A 15 13.32 0.94 5.13
CA GLY A 15 12.76 0.45 6.40
C GLY A 15 11.37 1.00 6.75
N LYS A 16 10.72 1.75 5.86
CA LYS A 16 9.31 2.11 6.02
C LYS A 16 8.45 0.84 5.92
N VAL A 17 7.38 0.76 6.72
CA VAL A 17 6.48 -0.40 6.77
C VAL A 17 5.07 0.02 6.37
N TRP A 18 4.51 -0.67 5.39
CA TRP A 18 3.17 -0.44 4.90
C TRP A 18 2.23 -1.50 5.50
N ARG A 19 1.09 -1.06 6.02
CA ARG A 19 0.09 -1.94 6.65
C ARG A 19 -1.26 -1.78 5.97
N GLU A 20 -1.73 -2.82 5.30
CA GLU A 20 -3.05 -2.82 4.66
C GLU A 20 -4.13 -2.81 5.74
N VAL A 21 -5.00 -1.80 5.73
CA VAL A 21 -6.12 -1.71 6.66
C VAL A 21 -7.13 -2.78 6.32
N TYR A 22 -7.52 -3.58 7.32
CA TYR A 22 -8.62 -4.51 7.15
C TYR A 22 -9.95 -3.75 7.20
N ASP A 23 -10.76 -3.88 6.16
CA ASP A 23 -12.12 -3.34 6.12
C ASP A 23 -13.08 -4.41 5.55
N SER A 24 -13.97 -4.94 6.40
CA SER A 24 -14.93 -5.98 6.02
C SER A 24 -16.07 -5.46 5.13
N ALA A 25 -16.26 -4.15 5.03
CA ALA A 25 -17.28 -3.56 4.17
C ALA A 25 -16.80 -3.40 2.71
N ILE A 26 -15.50 -3.57 2.46
CA ILE A 26 -14.89 -3.41 1.15
C ILE A 26 -14.90 -4.74 0.39
N ALA A 27 -15.42 -4.72 -0.83
CA ALA A 27 -15.44 -5.89 -1.72
C ALA A 27 -14.02 -6.37 -2.06
N GLU A 28 -13.87 -7.67 -2.29
CA GLU A 28 -12.61 -8.21 -2.78
C GLU A 28 -12.20 -7.53 -4.10
N GLY A 29 -10.91 -7.23 -4.21
CA GLY A 29 -10.34 -6.56 -5.37
C GLY A 29 -10.48 -5.05 -5.37
N ALA A 30 -11.31 -4.42 -4.53
CA ALA A 30 -11.43 -2.96 -4.42
C ALA A 30 -10.08 -2.26 -4.09
N PRO A 31 -9.96 -0.94 -4.32
CA PRO A 31 -8.77 -0.18 -3.93
C PRO A 31 -8.39 -0.43 -2.47
N THR A 32 -7.10 -0.72 -2.22
CA THR A 32 -6.61 -1.04 -0.88
C THR A 32 -5.96 0.17 -0.23
N ARG A 33 -6.21 0.36 1.06
CA ARG A 33 -5.66 1.48 1.84
C ARG A 33 -4.56 1.00 2.77
N TRP A 34 -3.41 1.66 2.70
CA TRP A 34 -2.21 1.29 3.43
C TRP A 34 -1.78 2.44 4.35
N ILE A 35 -1.53 2.13 5.62
CA ILE A 35 -0.89 3.07 6.55
C ILE A 35 0.61 2.84 6.49
N VAL A 36 1.35 3.90 6.15
CA VAL A 36 2.81 3.88 6.09
C VAL A 36 3.37 4.33 7.43
N THR A 37 4.25 3.50 7.98
CA THR A 37 5.06 3.81 9.16
C THR A 37 6.49 4.09 8.74
N ASP A 38 7.05 5.20 9.18
CA ASP A 38 8.46 5.53 8.98
C ASP A 38 9.17 5.61 10.35
N PRO A 39 9.98 4.61 10.71
CA PRO A 39 10.65 4.58 12.01
C PRO A 39 11.75 5.65 12.16
N SER A 40 12.10 6.38 11.09
CA SER A 40 13.11 7.44 11.15
C SER A 40 12.57 8.79 11.62
N ILE A 41 11.24 8.98 11.66
CA ILE A 41 10.59 10.23 12.07
C ILE A 41 9.89 10.08 13.42
N ARG A 42 9.77 11.18 14.17
CA ARG A 42 9.11 11.17 15.48
C ARG A 42 7.60 10.93 15.35
N GLY A 43 7.10 9.87 15.98
CA GLY A 43 5.67 9.49 15.95
C GLY A 43 5.32 8.49 14.83
N ASP A 44 6.32 8.13 14.02
CA ASP A 44 6.35 7.08 13.01
C ASP A 44 5.27 7.11 11.91
N PHE A 45 4.33 8.05 11.89
CA PHE A 45 3.31 8.10 10.85
C PHE A 45 3.85 8.76 9.57
N GLY A 46 4.10 7.95 8.53
CA GLY A 46 4.60 8.40 7.23
C GLY A 46 3.50 8.79 6.23
N GLY A 47 2.26 8.37 6.45
CA GLY A 47 1.12 8.75 5.61
C GLY A 47 0.15 7.62 5.29
N ILE A 48 -0.73 7.86 4.32
CA ILE A 48 -1.68 6.88 3.78
C ILE A 48 -1.47 6.78 2.27
N VAL A 49 -1.37 5.54 1.77
CA VAL A 49 -1.34 5.24 0.34
C VAL A 49 -2.59 4.47 -0.04
N VAL A 50 -3.19 4.82 -1.18
CA VAL A 50 -4.29 4.07 -1.79
C VAL A 50 -3.76 3.42 -3.05
N LEU A 51 -3.76 2.08 -3.08
CA LEU A 51 -3.36 1.32 -4.24
C LEU A 51 -4.57 1.04 -5.14
N PRO A 52 -4.38 0.99 -6.48
CA PRO A 52 -5.45 0.74 -7.41
C PRO A 52 -6.20 -0.56 -7.16
N GLN A 53 -7.45 -0.61 -7.60
CA GLN A 53 -8.26 -1.83 -7.62
C GLN A 53 -7.48 -2.98 -8.30
N GLY A 54 -7.47 -4.16 -7.68
CA GLY A 54 -6.82 -5.35 -8.22
C GLY A 54 -5.29 -5.35 -8.19
N PHE A 55 -4.66 -4.32 -7.61
CA PHE A 55 -3.20 -4.24 -7.50
C PHE A 55 -2.68 -4.81 -6.19
N ARG A 56 -1.68 -5.69 -6.28
CA ARG A 56 -0.94 -6.25 -5.15
C ARG A 56 0.52 -5.82 -5.24
N PRO A 57 1.07 -5.10 -4.25
CA PRO A 57 2.47 -4.72 -4.25
C PRO A 57 3.36 -5.93 -3.94
N TYR A 58 4.50 -6.02 -4.64
CA TYR A 58 5.53 -7.04 -4.43
C TYR A 58 6.88 -6.44 -4.05
N ASP A 59 7.19 -5.24 -4.55
CA ASP A 59 8.39 -4.49 -4.18
C ASP A 59 8.05 -3.00 -4.07
N ILE A 60 8.64 -2.33 -3.10
CA ILE A 60 8.39 -0.91 -2.82
C ILE A 60 9.75 -0.25 -2.64
N GLY A 61 10.16 0.50 -3.66
CA GLY A 61 11.39 1.27 -3.62
C GLY A 61 11.21 2.64 -2.96
N ARG A 62 12.23 3.48 -3.09
CA ARG A 62 12.16 4.87 -2.62
C ARG A 62 11.06 5.69 -3.32
N ASP A 63 10.89 5.47 -4.62
CA ASP A 63 10.08 6.31 -5.52
C ASP A 63 9.18 5.49 -6.45
N TYR A 64 9.02 4.19 -6.20
CA TYR A 64 8.13 3.33 -6.96
C TYR A 64 7.43 2.27 -6.12
N VAL A 65 6.33 1.76 -6.65
CA VAL A 65 5.64 0.55 -6.20
C VAL A 65 5.52 -0.40 -7.38
N LEU A 66 6.19 -1.55 -7.30
CA LEU A 66 6.11 -2.63 -8.28
C LEU A 66 5.17 -3.71 -7.77
N GLY A 67 4.31 -4.20 -8.66
CA GLY A 67 3.39 -5.26 -8.29
C GLY A 67 2.64 -5.85 -9.47
N VAL A 68 1.63 -6.64 -9.13
CA VAL A 68 0.76 -7.29 -10.10
C VAL A 68 -0.62 -6.64 -10.01
N TRP A 69 -1.15 -6.24 -11.16
CA TRP A 69 -2.51 -5.78 -11.32
C TRP A 69 -3.32 -6.83 -12.08
N SER A 70 -4.51 -7.15 -11.59
CA SER A 70 -5.47 -7.98 -12.32
C SER A 70 -6.54 -7.12 -12.98
N ASP A 71 -6.87 -7.42 -14.25
CA ASP A 71 -8.03 -6.83 -14.92
C ASP A 71 -9.35 -7.51 -14.51
N GLU A 72 -10.45 -7.09 -15.14
CA GLU A 72 -11.80 -7.61 -14.90
C GLU A 72 -11.97 -9.09 -15.28
N LEU A 73 -11.08 -9.62 -16.14
CA LEU A 73 -11.04 -11.02 -16.52
C LEU A 73 -10.09 -11.84 -15.62
N GLY A 74 -9.46 -11.19 -14.64
CA GLY A 74 -8.49 -11.80 -13.72
C GLY A 74 -7.10 -12.00 -14.34
N ILE A 75 -6.83 -11.42 -15.50
CA ILE A 75 -5.52 -11.55 -16.17
C ILE A 75 -4.52 -10.66 -15.43
N GLU A 76 -3.37 -11.25 -15.07
CA GLU A 76 -2.33 -10.60 -14.29
C GLU A 76 -1.31 -9.85 -15.18
N PHE A 77 -1.05 -8.60 -14.84
CA PHE A 77 -0.06 -7.74 -15.49
C PHE A 77 0.92 -7.18 -14.46
N VAL A 78 2.21 -7.22 -14.78
CA VAL A 78 3.21 -6.49 -13.99
C VAL A 78 3.02 -5.00 -14.25
N ARG A 79 2.87 -4.22 -13.18
CA ARG A 79 2.79 -2.76 -13.23
C ARG A 79 3.71 -2.13 -12.20
N MET A 80 4.30 -1.01 -12.61
CA MET A 80 5.07 -0.15 -11.74
C MET A 80 4.39 1.22 -11.71
N TYR A 81 4.18 1.74 -10.50
CA TYR A 81 3.64 3.07 -10.26
C TYR A 81 4.72 3.93 -9.59
N ASP A 82 4.76 5.21 -9.92
CA ASP A 82 5.59 6.17 -9.19
C ASP A 82 5.01 6.39 -7.78
N LEU A 83 5.89 6.39 -6.78
CA LEU A 83 5.58 6.74 -5.40
C LEU A 83 5.92 8.22 -5.17
N ILE A 84 4.88 9.04 -5.10
CA ILE A 84 5.03 10.49 -4.94
C ILE A 84 4.68 10.84 -3.50
N GLU A 85 5.65 11.40 -2.78
CA GLU A 85 5.38 12.07 -1.51
C GLU A 85 4.71 13.42 -1.80
N ALA A 86 3.47 13.59 -1.35
CA ALA A 86 2.82 14.89 -1.40
C ALA A 86 3.64 15.84 -0.51
N SER A 87 4.33 16.81 -1.12
CA SER A 87 4.98 17.87 -0.35
C SER A 87 3.89 18.56 0.47
N SER A 88 3.97 18.43 1.79
CA SER A 88 3.16 19.26 2.67
C SER A 88 3.56 20.70 2.39
N GLY A 89 2.70 21.45 1.70
CA GLY A 89 2.91 22.88 1.45
C GLY A 89 3.12 23.59 2.78
N GLY A 90 4.17 24.42 2.85
CA GLY A 90 4.51 25.23 4.01
C GLY A 90 3.59 26.40 4.24
#